data_AF-A0A7S2VGA8-F1
#
_entry.id   AF-A0A7S2VGA8-F1
#
_cell.length_a   1.000
_cell.length_b   1.000
_cell.length_c   1.000
_cell.angle_alpha   90.00
_cell.angle_beta   90.00
_cell.angle_gamma   90.00
#
_symmetry.space_group_name_H-M   'P 1'
#
loop_
_entity.id
_entity.type
_entity.pdbx_description
1 polymer ?
#
loop_
_entity_poly.entity_id
_entity_poly.type
_entity_poly.pdbx_seq_one_letter_code
_entity_poly.pdbx_strand_id
1 'polypeptide(L)'
;IAYHSGIHDGTYNWKQTLQELVSRDVPAVFTSWSEEDHKLNVEVLTCEFLRAAVLFDEPSPFGSPWKRVGCQEVDQFEVCRNNMMWVGIRGGSPMKQEEIHAE
;
A
#
# COMPACT_ATOMS: atom_id res chain seq x y z
N ILE A 1 8.25 11.68 1.76
CA ILE A 1 7.10 10.76 1.82
C ILE A 1 6.40 10.81 0.47
N ALA A 2 6.46 9.72 -0.30
CA ALA A 2 5.65 9.58 -1.50
C ALA A 2 4.23 9.11 -1.13
N TYR A 3 3.20 9.69 -1.72
CA TYR A 3 1.79 9.37 -1.46
C TYR A 3 1.17 8.79 -2.72
N HIS A 4 0.67 7.57 -2.64
CA HIS A 4 0.11 6.86 -3.79
C HIS A 4 -1.27 6.30 -3.45
N SER A 5 -2.27 6.62 -4.28
CA SER A 5 -3.57 5.95 -4.26
C SER A 5 -3.40 4.57 -4.89
N GLY A 6 -3.49 3.50 -4.09
CA GLY A 6 -3.57 2.10 -4.53
C GLY A 6 -2.50 1.59 -5.51
N ILE A 7 -1.69 0.61 -5.10
CA ILE A 7 -0.69 -0.06 -5.95
C ILE A 7 -1.35 -1.08 -6.91
N HIS A 8 -2.64 -1.34 -6.75
CA HIS A 8 -3.40 -2.38 -7.47
C HIS A 8 -3.87 -1.95 -8.88
N ASP A 9 -3.53 -0.74 -9.35
CA ASP A 9 -3.77 -0.38 -10.74
C ASP A 9 -2.80 -1.15 -11.67
N GLY A 10 -3.31 -2.26 -12.24
CA GLY A 10 -2.58 -3.12 -13.17
C GLY A 10 -2.16 -2.44 -14.48
N THR A 11 -2.56 -1.19 -14.72
CA THR A 11 -2.06 -0.40 -15.86
C THR A 11 -0.63 0.10 -15.65
N TYR A 12 -0.14 0.15 -14.40
CA TYR A 12 1.21 0.59 -14.06
C TYR A 12 2.09 -0.56 -13.56
N ASN A 13 3.33 -0.61 -14.04
CA ASN A 13 4.33 -1.55 -13.54
C ASN A 13 4.92 -1.07 -12.20
N TRP A 14 4.14 -1.21 -11.13
CA TRP A 14 4.52 -0.78 -9.79
C TRP A 14 5.77 -1.47 -9.24
N LYS A 15 6.10 -2.66 -9.74
CA LYS A 15 7.23 -3.45 -9.25
C LYS A 15 8.55 -2.67 -9.27
N GLN A 16 8.85 -1.97 -10.37
CA GLN A 16 10.08 -1.17 -10.49
C GLN A 16 10.07 0.04 -9.55
N THR A 17 8.95 0.75 -9.45
CA THR A 17 8.82 1.91 -8.57
C THR A 17 9.00 1.51 -7.10
N LEU A 18 8.35 0.42 -6.68
CA LEU A 18 8.47 -0.10 -5.32
C LEU A 18 9.91 -0.53 -5.00
N GLN A 19 10.61 -1.17 -5.94
CA GLN A 19 12.02 -1.52 -5.78
C GLN A 19 12.90 -0.28 -5.58
N GLU A 20 12.70 0.76 -6.38
CA GLU A 20 13.44 2.02 -6.23
C GLU A 20 13.14 2.69 -4.87
N LEU A 21 11.88 2.73 -4.45
CA LEU A 21 11.50 3.28 -3.14
C LEU A 21 12.17 2.53 -1.99
N VAL A 22 12.13 1.19 -2.02
CA VAL A 22 12.75 0.34 -0.99
C VAL A 22 14.28 0.45 -1.04
N SER A 23 14.91 0.29 -2.20
CA SER A 23 16.38 0.32 -2.34
C SER A 23 17.01 1.67 -1.99
N ARG A 24 16.28 2.77 -2.16
CA ARG A 24 16.74 4.13 -1.83
C ARG A 24 16.33 4.61 -0.45
N ASP A 25 15.75 3.75 0.38
CA ASP A 25 15.26 4.10 1.72
C ASP A 25 14.30 5.30 1.69
N VAL A 26 13.37 5.30 0.73
CA VAL A 26 12.37 6.35 0.58
C VAL A 26 11.10 5.93 1.33
N PRO A 27 10.71 6.65 2.39
CA PRO A 27 9.46 6.40 3.07
C PRO A 27 8.27 6.69 2.15
N ALA A 28 7.32 5.77 2.10
CA ALA A 28 6.14 5.86 1.26
C ALA A 28 4.88 5.45 2.02
N VAL A 29 3.76 6.08 1.67
CA VAL A 29 2.44 5.77 2.21
C VAL A 29 1.53 5.42 1.05
N PHE A 30 0.86 4.28 1.18
CA PHE A 30 -0.11 3.78 0.22
C PHE A 30 -1.47 3.77 0.86
N THR A 31 -2.45 4.33 0.16
CA THR A 31 -3.83 4.37 0.65
C THR A 31 -4.74 3.49 -0.18
N SER A 32 -5.79 3.00 0.46
CA SER A 32 -6.70 2.01 -0.09
C SER A 32 -8.14 2.50 0.01
N TRP A 33 -8.96 2.14 -0.99
CA TRP A 33 -10.38 2.50 -1.04
C TRP A 33 -11.24 1.50 -0.29
N SER A 34 -10.80 0.24 -0.18
CA SER A 34 -11.47 -0.85 0.51
C SER A 34 -10.49 -1.68 1.36
N GLU A 35 -11.00 -2.55 2.22
CA GLU A 35 -10.16 -3.53 2.94
C GLU A 35 -9.53 -4.57 2.00
N GLU A 36 -10.20 -4.90 0.89
CA GLU A 36 -9.68 -5.85 -0.10
C GLU A 36 -8.48 -5.26 -0.86
N ASP A 37 -8.62 -4.03 -1.37
CA ASP A 37 -7.53 -3.25 -1.96
C ASP A 37 -6.34 -3.11 -1.03
N HIS A 38 -6.65 -2.96 0.26
CA HIS A 38 -5.64 -2.84 1.30
C HIS A 38 -4.86 -4.13 1.51
N LYS A 39 -5.54 -5.27 1.58
CA LYS A 39 -4.89 -6.58 1.65
C LYS A 39 -3.96 -6.79 0.45
N LEU A 40 -4.42 -6.47 -0.75
CA LEU A 40 -3.60 -6.56 -1.97
C LEU A 40 -2.37 -5.64 -1.92
N ASN A 41 -2.53 -4.40 -1.45
CA ASN A 41 -1.39 -3.49 -1.25
C ASN A 41 -0.35 -4.07 -0.28
N VAL A 42 -0.80 -4.58 0.88
CA VAL A 42 0.08 -5.16 1.90
C VAL A 42 0.79 -6.40 1.36
N GLU A 43 0.09 -7.29 0.66
CA GLU A 43 0.68 -8.47 0.02
C GLU A 43 1.78 -8.10 -0.98
N VAL A 44 1.56 -7.09 -1.82
CA VAL A 44 2.58 -6.61 -2.79
C VAL A 44 3.80 -6.04 -2.06
N LEU A 45 3.59 -5.23 -1.02
CA LEU A 45 4.68 -4.59 -0.28
C LEU A 45 5.50 -5.59 0.54
N THR A 46 4.87 -6.63 1.06
CA THR A 46 5.50 -7.63 1.94
C THR A 46 5.92 -8.91 1.22
N CYS A 47 5.65 -9.03 -0.09
CA CYS A 47 6.05 -10.20 -0.86
C CYS A 47 7.54 -10.49 -0.77
N GLU A 48 7.92 -11.75 -0.99
CA GLU A 48 9.30 -12.24 -0.85
C GLU A 48 10.33 -11.40 -1.62
N PHE A 49 9.90 -10.79 -2.72
CA PHE A 49 10.72 -9.96 -3.60
C PHE A 49 11.03 -8.57 -3.06
N LEU A 50 10.08 -7.89 -2.40
CA LEU A 50 10.25 -6.53 -1.88
C LEU A 50 10.64 -6.55 -0.40
N ARG A 51 9.90 -7.34 0.42
CA ARG A 51 9.99 -7.40 1.89
C ARG A 51 10.13 -6.01 2.53
N ALA A 52 9.31 -5.06 2.10
CA ALA A 52 9.35 -3.70 2.62
C ALA A 52 9.02 -3.71 4.13
N ALA A 53 9.78 -2.95 4.92
CA ALA A 53 9.49 -2.79 6.35
C ALA A 53 8.24 -1.92 6.52
N VAL A 54 7.15 -2.53 6.98
CA VAL A 54 5.90 -1.85 7.33
C VAL A 54 6.08 -1.13 8.66
N LEU A 55 5.80 0.17 8.68
CA LEU A 55 5.85 1.01 9.89
C LEU A 55 4.49 1.11 10.57
N PHE A 56 3.43 1.17 9.77
CA PHE A 56 2.06 1.20 10.25
C PHE A 56 1.14 0.59 9.19
N ASP A 57 0.09 -0.05 9.69
CA ASP A 57 -0.99 -0.68 8.92
C ASP A 57 -2.27 -0.50 9.73
N GLU A 58 -3.05 0.53 9.42
CA GLU A 58 -4.19 0.94 10.24
C GLU A 58 -5.24 1.70 9.42
N PRO A 59 -6.42 2.01 9.99
CA PRO A 59 -7.36 2.94 9.38
C PRO A 59 -6.73 4.33 9.21
N SER A 60 -6.99 5.00 8.09
CA SER A 60 -6.42 6.34 7.91
C SER A 60 -7.09 7.32 8.89
N PRO A 61 -6.30 8.11 9.64
CA PRO A 61 -6.81 9.20 10.47
C PRO A 61 -7.27 10.39 9.60
N PHE A 62 -6.92 10.41 8.31
CA PHE A 62 -7.24 11.49 7.40
C PHE A 62 -8.50 11.17 6.60
N GLY A 63 -9.62 11.78 7.01
CA GLY A 63 -10.87 11.68 6.27
C GLY A 63 -10.73 12.30 4.88
N SER A 64 -10.84 11.48 3.84
CA SER A 64 -10.85 11.97 2.45
C SER A 64 -12.27 12.28 1.95
N PRO A 65 -12.38 12.97 0.80
CA PRO A 65 -13.65 13.14 0.10
C PRO A 65 -14.20 11.80 -0.39
N TRP A 66 -15.51 11.64 -0.31
CA TRP A 66 -16.22 10.49 -0.89
C TRP A 66 -16.16 10.52 -2.42
N LYS A 67 -15.94 9.37 -3.05
CA LYS A 67 -15.97 9.23 -4.52
C LYS A 67 -16.81 8.02 -4.91
N ARG A 68 -17.54 8.12 -6.03
CA ARG A 68 -18.12 6.95 -6.69
C ARG A 68 -17.05 6.17 -7.41
N VAL A 69 -16.90 4.90 -7.07
CA VAL A 69 -16.02 3.94 -7.74
C VAL A 69 -16.88 2.86 -8.41
N GLY A 70 -16.51 2.45 -9.61
CA GLY A 70 -17.18 1.35 -10.31
C GLY A 70 -16.80 0.02 -9.66
N CYS A 71 -17.76 -0.89 -9.55
CA CYS A 71 -17.55 -2.24 -9.01
C CYS A 71 -17.32 -3.25 -10.15
N GLN A 72 -17.01 -4.50 -9.79
CA GLN A 72 -16.73 -5.58 -10.76
C GLN A 72 -17.92 -5.92 -11.66
N GLU A 73 -19.15 -5.57 -11.26
CA GLU A 73 -20.37 -5.75 -12.05
C GLU A 73 -20.70 -4.51 -12.90
N VAL A 74 -21.13 -4.75 -14.14
CA VAL A 74 -21.53 -3.68 -15.08
C VAL A 74 -22.67 -2.84 -14.47
N ASP A 75 -22.51 -1.52 -14.50
CA ASP A 75 -23.46 -0.52 -13.99
C ASP A 75 -23.68 -0.44 -12.47
N GLN A 76 -22.85 -1.12 -11.67
CA GLN A 76 -22.85 -0.94 -10.21
C GLN A 76 -21.75 0.01 -9.74
N PHE A 77 -22.14 0.94 -8.86
CA PHE A 77 -21.26 1.93 -8.25
C PHE A 77 -21.43 1.95 -6.74
N GLU A 78 -20.32 1.97 -6.02
CA GLU A 78 -20.28 2.17 -4.58
C GLU A 78 -19.74 3.56 -4.23
N VAL A 79 -20.21 4.09 -3.10
CA VAL A 79 -19.69 5.35 -2.53
C VAL A 79 -18.61 4.97 -1.53
N CYS A 80 -17.35 5.10 -1.95
CA CYS A 80 -16.20 4.76 -1.13
C CYS A 80 -15.46 6.01 -0.69
N ARG A 81 -14.83 5.93 0.48
CA ARG A 81 -13.94 6.97 0.97
C ARG A 81 -12.52 6.60 0.55
N ASN A 82 -11.77 7.51 -0.09
CA ASN A 82 -10.34 7.29 -0.28
C ASN A 82 -9.67 7.21 1.10
N ASN A 83 -8.61 6.45 1.27
CA ASN A 83 -7.92 6.31 2.55
C ASN A 83 -8.84 5.75 3.65
N MET A 84 -9.65 4.71 3.40
CA MET A 84 -10.22 3.99 4.55
C MET A 84 -9.11 3.33 5.36
N MET A 85 -8.13 2.77 4.65
CA MET A 85 -6.95 2.13 5.20
C MET A 85 -5.70 2.73 4.56
N TRP A 86 -4.59 2.65 5.28
CA TRP A 86 -3.29 3.02 4.73
C TRP A 86 -2.17 2.16 5.31
N VAL A 87 -1.13 1.98 4.52
CA VAL A 87 0.08 1.27 4.92
C VAL A 87 1.28 2.17 4.65
N GLY A 88 2.07 2.38 5.69
CA GLY A 88 3.32 3.12 5.62
C GLY A 88 4.49 2.17 5.57
N ILE A 89 5.42 2.40 4.65
CA ILE A 89 6.70 1.71 4.61
C ILE A 89 7.83 2.69 4.92
N ARG A 90 8.86 2.19 5.59
CA ARG A 90 10.07 2.98 5.90
C ARG A 90 10.88 3.30 4.64
N GLY A 91 10.85 2.41 3.65
CA GLY A 91 11.98 2.26 2.74
C GLY A 91 13.10 1.45 3.41
N GLY A 92 14.09 1.03 2.64
CA GLY A 92 15.32 0.41 3.15
C GLY A 92 15.33 -1.12 3.02
N SER A 93 16.53 -1.70 3.11
CA SER A 93 16.82 -3.10 2.79
C SER A 93 15.80 -4.10 3.37
N PRO A 94 15.47 -5.18 2.64
CA PRO A 94 14.62 -6.25 3.15
C PRO A 94 15.19 -6.74 4.48
N MET A 95 14.37 -6.77 5.55
CA MET A 95 14.82 -7.25 6.86
C MET A 95 15.53 -8.60 6.67
N LYS A 96 16.79 -8.67 7.09
CA LYS A 96 17.46 -9.95 7.25
C LYS A 96 16.75 -10.67 8.40
N GLN A 97 16.50 -11.98 8.24
CA GLN A 97 15.87 -12.83 9.25
C GLN A 97 16.51 -12.75 10.66
N GLU A 98 17.72 -12.21 10.76
CA GLU A 98 18.51 -12.08 11.98
C GLU A 98 17.94 -11.06 12.98
N GLU A 99 17.07 -10.13 12.57
CA GLU A 99 16.50 -9.10 13.47
C GLU A 99 15.16 -9.49 14.11
N ILE A 100 14.54 -10.62 13.73
CA ILE A 100 13.22 -11.05 14.25
C ILE A 100 13.31 -11.64 15.68
N HIS A 101 14.51 -11.97 16.16
CA HIS A 101 14.73 -12.59 17.48
C HIS A 101 15.40 -11.69 18.51
N ALA A 102 15.47 -10.38 18.25
CA ALA A 102 16.11 -9.42 19.14
C ALA A 102 15.13 -8.33 19.65
N GLU A 103 13.92 -8.70 20.05
CA GLU A 103 13.06 -7.88 20.93
C GLU A 103 12.33 -8.75 21.97
#